data_AF-A0A7K2D863-F1
#
_entry.id   AF-A0A7K2D863-F1
#
_cell.length_a   1.000
_cell.length_b   1.000
_cell.length_c   1.000
_cell.angle_alpha   90.00
_cell.angle_beta   90.00
_cell.angle_gamma   90.00
#
_symmetry.space_group_name_H-M   'P 1'
#
loop_
_entity.id
_entity.type
_entity.pdbx_description
1 polymer ?
#
loop_
_entity_poly.entity_id
_entity_poly.type
_entity_poly.pdbx_seq_one_letter_code
_entity_poly.pdbx_strand_id
1 'polypeptide(L)'
;MSAASAAKADEAAVVAQEAVVMAQQAAAAAEAAAAQAAAALEALAVAQAAAAADGGTQPAETSDEATEAETPTAETDTAGATEDAGETAEPAAETDADDTDPATDTEDADAADTGDDQSGETSTDGADGTPDDTPEPAVSLPGEPYEFGPPDGAALAVVGVSHDSVLNVRDVPAGEIVARLDNVMNVGSEPVVYVREADSDALIATLDLNRGVIATGNTRKLPTTIWHEIRMADAVGWASSAFLSPLGSTSDATAQIVAVLGDTPAAPTLAELARVVAGAVASDDPPSRIVVSGAPVIGDLAEITVDVLGLPDDAVRGFRLQVFAQQDSDSGSFVLKSVESTTICDSHRGVSEEGLCN
;
A
#
# COMPACT_ATOMS: atom_id res chain seq x y z
N MET A 1 -13.56 45.55 35.42
CA MET A 1 -12.91 44.59 34.52
C MET A 1 -11.63 44.13 35.18
N SER A 2 -11.47 42.82 35.39
CA SER A 2 -10.31 42.24 36.09
C SER A 2 -9.13 42.11 35.13
N ALA A 3 -7.89 42.17 35.64
CA ALA A 3 -6.67 41.95 34.86
C ALA A 3 -6.71 40.62 34.04
N ALA A 4 -7.44 39.62 34.53
CA ALA A 4 -7.66 38.36 33.83
C ALA A 4 -8.47 38.49 32.52
N SER A 5 -9.34 39.51 32.40
CA SER A 5 -10.12 39.74 31.16
C SER A 5 -9.30 40.45 30.08
N ALA A 6 -8.29 41.24 30.47
CA ALA A 6 -7.38 41.88 29.52
C ALA A 6 -6.41 40.85 28.92
N ALA A 7 -5.86 39.95 29.74
CA ALA A 7 -4.95 38.89 29.27
C ALA A 7 -5.60 37.95 28.24
N LYS A 8 -6.87 37.57 28.43
CA LYS A 8 -7.61 36.74 27.45
C LYS A 8 -7.89 37.46 26.13
N ALA A 9 -8.03 38.78 26.17
CA ALA A 9 -8.24 39.56 24.94
C ALA A 9 -6.96 39.65 24.10
N ASP A 10 -5.80 39.75 24.76
CA ASP A 10 -4.49 39.76 24.06
C ASP A 10 -4.17 38.39 23.43
N GLU A 11 -4.47 37.29 24.12
CA GLU A 11 -4.26 35.94 23.57
C GLU A 11 -5.13 35.67 22.32
N ALA A 12 -6.41 36.09 22.36
CA ALA A 12 -7.29 35.99 21.20
C ALA A 12 -6.81 36.85 20.01
N ALA A 13 -6.21 38.00 20.28
CA ALA A 13 -5.65 38.86 19.23
C ALA A 13 -4.41 38.24 18.56
N VAL A 14 -3.55 37.57 19.33
CA VAL A 14 -2.39 36.84 18.80
C VAL A 14 -2.83 35.68 17.91
N VAL A 15 -3.77 34.85 18.36
CA VAL A 15 -4.30 33.73 17.56
C VAL A 15 -4.95 34.23 16.27
N ALA A 16 -5.69 35.34 16.33
CA ALA A 16 -6.28 35.95 15.13
C ALA A 16 -5.21 36.46 14.15
N GLN A 17 -4.10 37.01 14.65
CA GLN A 17 -3.00 37.49 13.82
C GLN A 17 -2.24 36.33 13.16
N GLU A 18 -2.00 35.23 13.89
CA GLU A 18 -1.39 34.01 13.33
C GLU A 18 -2.27 33.40 12.24
N ALA A 19 -3.58 33.34 12.44
CA ALA A 19 -4.52 32.87 11.42
C ALA A 19 -4.49 33.72 10.15
N VAL A 20 -4.35 35.05 10.27
CA VAL A 20 -4.20 35.95 9.11
C VAL A 20 -2.88 35.68 8.37
N VAL A 21 -1.78 35.46 9.09
CA VAL A 21 -0.48 35.14 8.46
C VAL A 21 -0.54 33.81 7.72
N MET A 22 -1.13 32.78 8.32
CA MET A 22 -1.33 31.48 7.66
C MET A 22 -2.19 31.61 6.40
N ALA A 23 -3.28 32.39 6.45
CA ALA A 23 -4.13 32.64 5.28
C ALA A 23 -3.38 33.38 4.15
N GLN A 24 -2.52 34.34 4.49
CA GLN A 24 -1.68 35.06 3.52
C GLN A 24 -0.64 34.14 2.88
N GLN A 25 0.00 33.27 3.66
CA GLN A 25 0.95 32.27 3.15
C GLN A 25 0.26 31.27 2.21
N ALA A 26 -0.93 30.78 2.58
CA ALA A 26 -1.73 29.89 1.73
C ALA A 26 -2.10 30.55 0.38
N ALA A 27 -2.50 31.83 0.40
CA ALA A 27 -2.81 32.58 -0.81
C ALA A 27 -1.58 32.75 -1.72
N ALA A 28 -0.41 33.06 -1.15
CA ALA A 28 0.83 33.18 -1.91
C ALA A 28 1.27 31.83 -2.52
N ALA A 29 1.10 30.73 -1.79
CA ALA A 29 1.38 29.38 -2.29
C ALA A 29 0.47 29.01 -3.46
N ALA A 30 -0.82 29.36 -3.40
CA ALA A 30 -1.77 29.13 -4.49
C ALA A 30 -1.41 29.92 -5.76
N GLU A 31 -0.97 31.17 -5.62
CA GLU A 31 -0.52 31.99 -6.75
C GLU A 31 0.76 31.41 -7.40
N ALA A 32 1.71 30.95 -6.58
CA ALA A 32 2.93 30.28 -7.06
C ALA A 32 2.61 28.97 -7.81
N ALA A 33 1.69 28.16 -7.30
CA ALA A 33 1.25 26.92 -7.95
C ALA A 33 0.57 27.21 -9.31
N ALA A 34 -0.25 28.24 -9.39
CA ALA A 34 -0.86 28.67 -10.65
C ALA A 34 0.19 29.12 -11.70
N ALA A 35 1.23 29.83 -11.26
CA ALA A 35 2.33 30.24 -12.14
C ALA A 35 3.14 29.03 -12.65
N GLN A 36 3.41 28.03 -11.80
CA GLN A 36 4.08 26.79 -12.20
C GLN A 36 3.24 25.99 -13.21
N ALA A 37 1.93 25.88 -12.99
CA ALA A 37 1.02 25.20 -13.92
C ALA A 37 0.98 25.89 -15.30
N ALA A 38 0.98 27.23 -15.34
CA ALA A 38 1.05 27.99 -16.58
C ALA A 38 2.37 27.73 -17.33
N ALA A 39 3.50 27.72 -16.64
CA ALA A 39 4.80 27.41 -17.23
C ALA A 39 4.87 25.97 -17.78
N ALA A 40 4.27 25.00 -17.09
CA ALA A 40 4.20 23.62 -17.54
C ALA A 40 3.37 23.46 -18.83
N LEU A 41 2.24 24.17 -18.93
CA LEU A 41 1.42 24.19 -20.15
C LEU A 41 2.17 24.83 -21.34
N GLU A 42 2.94 25.89 -21.11
CA GLU A 42 3.78 26.49 -22.15
C GLU A 42 4.87 25.53 -22.62
N ALA A 43 5.55 24.85 -21.69
CA ALA A 43 6.55 23.84 -22.02
C ALA A 43 5.96 22.68 -22.84
N LEU A 44 4.76 22.22 -22.49
CA LEU A 44 4.05 21.19 -23.25
C LEU A 44 3.73 21.65 -24.69
N ALA A 45 3.29 22.90 -24.85
CA ALA A 45 3.01 23.47 -26.17
C ALA A 45 4.28 23.55 -27.04
N VAL A 46 5.43 23.92 -26.46
CA VAL A 46 6.73 23.93 -27.16
C VAL A 46 7.13 22.51 -27.59
N ALA A 47 6.98 21.52 -26.72
CA ALA A 47 7.28 20.12 -27.03
C ALA A 47 6.41 19.58 -28.18
N GLN A 48 5.10 19.89 -28.17
CA GLN A 48 4.18 19.51 -29.24
C GLN A 48 4.56 20.18 -30.58
N ALA A 49 4.97 21.45 -30.56
CA ALA A 49 5.42 22.16 -31.76
C ALA A 49 6.72 21.56 -32.33
N ALA A 50 7.66 21.16 -31.47
CA ALA A 50 8.88 20.49 -31.89
C ALA A 50 8.61 19.12 -32.52
N ALA A 51 7.71 18.31 -31.92
CA ALA A 51 7.32 17.02 -32.47
C ALA A 51 6.62 17.16 -33.84
N ALA A 52 5.80 18.20 -34.04
CA ALA A 52 5.16 18.47 -35.32
C ALA A 52 6.16 18.90 -36.41
N ALA A 53 7.26 19.55 -36.05
CA ALA A 53 8.31 19.94 -37.00
C ALA A 53 9.15 18.75 -37.50
N ASP A 54 9.27 17.69 -36.70
CA ASP A 54 10.10 16.51 -37.03
C ASP A 54 9.35 15.46 -37.90
N GLY A 55 8.03 15.56 -38.00
CA GLY A 55 7.17 14.66 -38.80
C GLY A 55 7.21 14.85 -40.33
N GLY A 56 8.17 15.60 -40.87
CA GLY A 56 8.15 16.09 -42.26
C GLY A 56 8.95 15.29 -43.30
N THR A 57 9.69 14.25 -42.92
CA THR A 57 10.47 13.43 -43.89
C THR A 57 10.05 11.98 -43.82
N GLN A 58 8.83 11.70 -44.30
CA GLN A 58 8.45 10.36 -44.70
C GLN A 58 9.39 9.96 -45.86
N PRO A 59 10.25 8.93 -45.71
CA PRO A 59 11.08 8.48 -46.81
C PRO A 59 10.15 8.06 -47.95
N ALA A 60 10.35 8.68 -49.12
CA ALA A 60 9.59 8.36 -50.32
C ALA A 60 9.72 6.85 -50.57
N GLU A 61 8.60 6.12 -50.44
CA GLU A 61 8.51 4.75 -50.89
C GLU A 61 8.78 4.73 -52.40
N THR A 62 9.96 4.29 -52.78
CA THR A 62 10.28 3.95 -54.16
C THR A 62 9.47 2.70 -54.51
N SER A 63 8.37 2.91 -55.22
CA SER A 63 7.64 1.85 -55.91
C SER A 63 8.55 1.28 -57.00
N ASP A 64 9.16 0.13 -56.75
CA ASP A 64 9.85 -0.65 -57.77
C ASP A 64 8.88 -1.69 -58.36
N GLU A 65 8.67 -1.52 -59.65
CA GLU A 65 7.83 -2.28 -60.56
C GLU A 65 8.66 -3.49 -61.06
N ALA A 66 8.24 -4.72 -60.77
CA ALA A 66 8.85 -5.91 -61.36
C ALA A 66 7.84 -7.06 -61.56
N THR A 67 7.20 -7.01 -62.71
CA THR A 67 7.09 -8.06 -63.75
C THR A 67 6.61 -9.47 -63.39
N GLU A 68 5.51 -9.82 -64.06
CA GLU A 68 4.86 -11.12 -64.23
C GLU A 68 5.80 -12.26 -64.70
N ALA A 69 5.56 -13.48 -64.22
CA ALA A 69 5.73 -14.70 -65.00
C ALA A 69 4.84 -15.85 -64.49
N GLU A 70 4.14 -16.44 -65.45
CA GLU A 70 3.08 -17.43 -65.47
C GLU A 70 3.42 -18.86 -64.93
N THR A 71 2.45 -19.48 -64.22
CA THR A 71 1.89 -20.89 -64.23
C THR A 71 2.80 -22.15 -64.47
N PRO A 72 2.34 -23.44 -64.28
CA PRO A 72 1.14 -24.00 -63.62
C PRO A 72 1.34 -25.32 -62.78
N THR A 73 0.26 -25.72 -62.08
CA THR A 73 -0.27 -27.06 -61.68
C THR A 73 0.61 -28.33 -61.72
N ALA A 74 0.53 -29.13 -60.64
CA ALA A 74 0.27 -30.59 -60.70
C ALA A 74 -0.13 -31.17 -59.32
N GLU A 75 -1.24 -31.91 -59.31
CA GLU A 75 -1.72 -32.80 -58.24
C GLU A 75 -0.77 -34.00 -58.04
N THR A 76 -0.72 -34.54 -56.82
CA THR A 76 -0.71 -36.00 -56.58
C THR A 76 -1.12 -36.31 -55.14
N ASP A 77 -2.18 -37.10 -54.99
CA ASP A 77 -2.44 -38.04 -53.90
C ASP A 77 -1.19 -38.88 -53.55
N THR A 78 -1.04 -39.33 -52.29
CA THR A 78 -0.73 -40.72 -51.93
C THR A 78 -0.74 -40.91 -50.40
N ALA A 79 -1.59 -41.83 -49.95
CA ALA A 79 -1.60 -42.44 -48.62
C ALA A 79 -0.41 -43.38 -48.39
N GLY A 80 0.01 -43.59 -47.14
CA GLY A 80 0.89 -44.72 -46.83
C GLY A 80 1.56 -44.65 -45.46
N ALA A 81 1.05 -45.45 -44.53
CA ALA A 81 1.65 -45.77 -43.23
C ALA A 81 3.02 -46.46 -43.37
N THR A 82 3.92 -46.31 -42.39
CA THR A 82 4.57 -47.44 -41.68
C THR A 82 5.22 -46.97 -40.38
N GLU A 83 5.11 -47.86 -39.38
CA GLU A 83 5.73 -47.91 -38.06
C GLU A 83 7.27 -47.90 -38.14
N ASP A 84 7.97 -47.37 -37.12
CA ASP A 84 9.06 -48.10 -36.44
C ASP A 84 9.51 -47.41 -35.15
N ALA A 85 10.03 -48.25 -34.25
CA ALA A 85 10.33 -48.08 -32.84
C ALA A 85 11.74 -47.54 -32.52
N GLY A 86 11.94 -47.22 -31.23
CA GLY A 86 13.21 -46.98 -30.55
C GLY A 86 12.97 -46.06 -29.35
N GLU A 87 12.64 -46.53 -28.14
CA GLU A 87 13.41 -47.36 -27.19
C GLU A 87 14.69 -46.68 -26.64
N THR A 88 14.84 -46.78 -25.31
CA THR A 88 15.97 -46.40 -24.41
C THR A 88 16.05 -44.91 -23.99
N ALA A 89 16.10 -44.51 -22.72
CA ALA A 89 16.56 -45.21 -21.52
C ALA A 89 15.90 -44.68 -20.22
N GLU A 90 15.62 -45.62 -19.30
CA GLU A 90 15.45 -45.41 -17.86
C GLU A 90 16.78 -45.01 -17.19
N PRO A 91 16.70 -44.39 -16.00
CA PRO A 91 17.50 -44.93 -14.91
C PRO A 91 16.66 -45.18 -13.63
N ALA A 92 16.65 -46.46 -13.22
CA ALA A 92 16.60 -46.93 -11.83
C ALA A 92 18.06 -47.05 -11.32
N ALA A 93 18.43 -47.07 -10.04
CA ALA A 93 17.80 -46.86 -8.74
C ALA A 93 18.95 -46.91 -7.69
N GLU A 94 18.59 -46.61 -6.44
CA GLU A 94 19.26 -46.99 -5.17
C GLU A 94 20.49 -46.15 -4.74
N THR A 95 20.75 -45.85 -3.45
CA THR A 95 20.54 -46.58 -2.17
C THR A 95 20.52 -45.63 -0.96
N ASP A 96 19.68 -45.97 0.03
CA ASP A 96 19.88 -46.03 1.50
C ASP A 96 20.82 -45.09 2.29
N ALA A 97 20.27 -44.63 3.43
CA ALA A 97 20.81 -44.66 4.81
C ALA A 97 20.90 -43.32 5.58
N ASP A 98 20.73 -43.46 6.91
CA ASP A 98 20.70 -42.50 8.03
C ASP A 98 19.45 -41.59 8.10
N ASP A 99 18.44 -41.81 8.95
CA ASP A 99 18.35 -42.45 10.28
C ASP A 99 19.26 -41.80 11.33
N THR A 100 18.94 -40.57 11.73
CA THR A 100 19.34 -40.07 13.05
C THR A 100 18.26 -39.16 13.63
N ASP A 101 17.48 -39.76 14.50
CA ASP A 101 16.51 -39.17 15.42
C ASP A 101 17.25 -38.76 16.70
N PRO A 102 17.41 -37.46 17.04
CA PRO A 102 17.71 -37.08 18.40
C PRO A 102 16.42 -36.79 19.15
N ALA A 103 16.00 -37.81 19.92
CA ALA A 103 15.13 -37.65 21.06
C ALA A 103 15.56 -36.43 21.90
N THR A 104 14.64 -35.50 22.11
CA THR A 104 14.72 -34.54 23.21
C THR A 104 13.53 -34.79 24.13
N ASP A 105 13.82 -35.56 25.17
CA ASP A 105 13.13 -35.50 26.47
C ASP A 105 12.93 -34.02 26.84
N THR A 106 11.68 -33.61 27.01
CA THR A 106 11.37 -32.43 27.83
C THR A 106 10.46 -32.90 28.95
N GLU A 107 11.00 -32.71 30.15
CA GLU A 107 10.52 -33.18 31.42
C GLU A 107 9.13 -32.62 31.75
N ASP A 108 8.26 -33.54 32.19
CA ASP A 108 7.14 -33.27 33.08
C ASP A 108 7.64 -32.49 34.31
N ALA A 109 7.11 -31.28 34.49
CA ALA A 109 7.16 -30.56 35.76
C ALA A 109 5.73 -30.31 36.23
N ASP A 110 5.23 -31.28 36.98
CA ASP A 110 4.19 -31.13 38.00
C ASP A 110 4.56 -29.97 38.95
N ALA A 111 3.67 -28.99 39.07
CA ALA A 111 3.65 -28.07 40.21
C ALA A 111 2.21 -27.67 40.55
N ALA A 112 1.71 -28.30 41.61
CA ALA A 112 0.87 -27.78 42.71
C ALA A 112 -0.06 -26.59 42.42
N ASP A 113 -1.38 -26.74 42.56
CA ASP A 113 -2.11 -26.76 43.85
C ASP A 113 -1.91 -25.48 44.69
N THR A 114 -2.97 -24.68 44.76
CA THR A 114 -3.52 -23.86 45.86
C THR A 114 -4.46 -22.84 45.19
N GLY A 115 -5.77 -22.80 45.44
CA GLY A 115 -6.41 -22.63 46.74
C GLY A 115 -7.00 -21.21 46.83
N ASP A 116 -8.17 -21.08 47.46
CA ASP A 116 -8.95 -19.87 47.79
C ASP A 116 -9.83 -19.29 46.67
N ASP A 117 -11.16 -19.51 46.66
CA ASP A 117 -12.16 -19.13 47.69
C ASP A 117 -12.15 -17.64 48.01
N GLN A 118 -13.07 -16.89 47.40
CA GLN A 118 -13.87 -15.94 48.18
C GLN A 118 -15.19 -15.61 47.47
N SER A 119 -16.20 -16.30 47.98
CA SER A 119 -17.60 -15.87 47.96
C SER A 119 -17.72 -14.49 48.61
N GLY A 120 -18.36 -13.55 47.91
CA GLY A 120 -18.60 -12.19 48.40
C GLY A 120 -19.88 -11.61 47.82
N GLU A 121 -21.01 -12.05 48.37
CA GLU A 121 -22.34 -11.49 48.13
C GLU A 121 -22.38 -10.00 48.51
N THR A 122 -22.99 -9.16 47.67
CA THR A 122 -23.73 -7.98 48.12
C THR A 122 -24.82 -7.61 47.11
N SER A 123 -26.00 -8.17 47.33
CA SER A 123 -27.25 -7.70 46.74
C SER A 123 -27.54 -6.28 47.18
N THR A 124 -27.72 -5.38 46.21
CA THR A 124 -28.37 -4.08 46.45
C THR A 124 -29.60 -4.00 45.57
N ASP A 125 -30.74 -4.17 46.23
CA ASP A 125 -32.11 -3.99 45.74
C ASP A 125 -32.29 -2.55 45.25
N GLY A 126 -32.66 -2.37 43.98
CA GLY A 126 -32.66 -1.05 43.34
C GLY A 126 -33.55 -0.95 42.11
N ALA A 127 -34.86 -0.85 42.34
CA ALA A 127 -35.87 -0.19 41.51
C ALA A 127 -35.91 -0.56 40.02
N ASP A 128 -36.76 -1.56 39.80
CA ASP A 128 -37.34 -2.08 38.57
C ASP A 128 -37.88 -0.99 37.63
N GLY A 129 -37.10 -0.68 36.60
CA GLY A 129 -37.53 -0.04 35.38
C GLY A 129 -36.84 -0.77 34.25
N THR A 130 -37.27 -2.02 34.00
CA THR A 130 -36.74 -2.87 32.92
C THR A 130 -36.82 -2.08 31.61
N PRO A 131 -35.69 -1.65 31.02
CA PRO A 131 -35.69 -1.22 29.64
C PRO A 131 -36.28 -2.37 28.83
N ASP A 132 -37.10 -2.06 27.83
CA ASP A 132 -37.55 -3.05 26.86
C ASP A 132 -36.33 -3.49 26.04
N ASP A 133 -35.51 -4.37 26.62
CA ASP A 133 -34.35 -5.05 26.04
C ASP A 133 -34.83 -6.10 25.05
N THR A 134 -35.82 -5.77 24.23
CA THR A 134 -36.10 -6.53 23.02
C THR A 134 -34.88 -6.33 22.13
N PRO A 135 -34.02 -7.36 21.95
CA PRO A 135 -32.80 -7.19 21.18
C PRO A 135 -33.20 -6.75 19.77
N GLU A 136 -32.66 -5.61 19.33
CA GLU A 136 -32.83 -5.21 17.93
C GLU A 136 -32.41 -6.40 17.05
N PRO A 137 -33.20 -6.73 16.03
CA PRO A 137 -32.86 -7.83 15.15
C PRO A 137 -31.48 -7.57 14.56
N ALA A 138 -30.55 -8.50 14.81
CA ALA A 138 -29.20 -8.38 14.30
C ALA A 138 -29.24 -8.15 12.79
N VAL A 139 -28.66 -7.04 12.34
CA VAL A 139 -28.58 -6.71 10.92
C VAL A 139 -27.80 -7.82 10.23
N SER A 140 -28.42 -8.47 9.24
CA SER A 140 -27.75 -9.51 8.46
C SER A 140 -26.67 -8.87 7.59
N LEU A 141 -25.41 -8.94 8.03
CA LEU A 141 -24.29 -8.41 7.24
C LEU A 141 -23.96 -9.36 6.08
N PRO A 142 -23.57 -8.84 4.90
CA PRO A 142 -23.08 -9.64 3.79
C PRO A 142 -21.85 -10.48 4.14
N GLY A 143 -21.78 -11.68 3.55
CA GLY A 143 -20.68 -12.62 3.70
C GLY A 143 -20.75 -13.47 4.97
N GLU A 144 -19.85 -14.44 5.07
CA GLU A 144 -19.72 -15.29 6.25
C GLU A 144 -18.71 -14.67 7.22
N PRO A 145 -18.90 -14.81 8.56
CA PRO A 145 -17.84 -14.49 9.51
C PRO A 145 -16.57 -15.26 9.14
N TYR A 146 -15.42 -14.60 9.22
CA TYR A 146 -14.15 -15.21 8.88
C TYR A 146 -13.19 -15.09 10.06
N GLU A 147 -12.68 -16.23 10.52
CA GLU A 147 -11.84 -16.32 11.72
C GLU A 147 -10.40 -15.86 11.49
N PHE A 148 -9.96 -15.82 10.23
CA PHE A 148 -8.62 -15.37 9.86
C PHE A 148 -8.67 -13.87 9.55
N GLY A 149 -8.38 -13.06 10.55
CA GLY A 149 -8.32 -11.62 10.45
C GLY A 149 -7.47 -11.00 11.55
N PRO A 150 -7.13 -9.72 11.42
CA PRO A 150 -6.37 -9.00 12.44
C PRO A 150 -7.18 -8.96 13.75
N PRO A 151 -6.53 -9.13 14.92
CA PRO A 151 -7.22 -9.06 16.21
C PRO A 151 -7.75 -7.65 16.49
N ASP A 152 -8.71 -7.53 17.40
CA ASP A 152 -9.18 -6.22 17.87
C ASP A 152 -8.02 -5.39 18.42
N GLY A 153 -7.99 -4.11 18.04
CA GLY A 153 -6.93 -3.18 18.41
C GLY A 153 -5.69 -3.20 17.52
N ALA A 154 -5.57 -4.14 16.56
CA ALA A 154 -4.43 -4.17 15.65
C ALA A 154 -4.41 -2.94 14.73
N ALA A 155 -3.23 -2.32 14.58
CA ALA A 155 -3.02 -1.22 13.65
C ALA A 155 -2.82 -1.76 12.22
N LEU A 156 -3.51 -1.17 11.25
CA LEU A 156 -3.46 -1.54 9.84
C LEU A 156 -3.15 -0.31 8.99
N ALA A 157 -2.01 -0.33 8.31
CA ALA A 157 -1.67 0.68 7.31
C ALA A 157 -2.50 0.49 6.03
N VAL A 158 -2.78 1.61 5.36
CA VAL A 158 -3.36 1.62 4.01
C VAL A 158 -2.25 1.33 3.01
N VAL A 159 -2.34 0.22 2.28
CA VAL A 159 -1.29 -0.25 1.35
C VAL A 159 -1.83 -0.46 -0.07
N GLY A 160 -0.99 -0.24 -1.07
CA GLY A 160 -1.32 -0.51 -2.47
C GLY A 160 -2.42 0.38 -3.05
N VAL A 161 -2.66 1.53 -2.42
CA VAL A 161 -3.51 2.62 -2.88
C VAL A 161 -2.57 3.74 -3.33
N SER A 162 -2.70 4.16 -4.60
CA SER A 162 -1.89 5.25 -5.13
C SER A 162 -2.18 6.56 -4.38
N HIS A 163 -1.19 7.45 -4.28
CA HIS A 163 -1.35 8.76 -3.61
C HIS A 163 -2.45 9.67 -4.21
N ASP A 164 -2.87 9.41 -5.44
CA ASP A 164 -3.95 10.11 -6.15
C ASP A 164 -5.27 9.32 -6.15
N SER A 165 -5.31 8.21 -5.41
CA SER A 165 -6.45 7.31 -5.30
C SER A 165 -7.02 7.32 -3.88
N VAL A 166 -8.25 6.84 -3.76
CA VAL A 166 -8.99 6.81 -2.50
C VAL A 166 -9.37 5.38 -2.13
N LEU A 167 -9.25 5.03 -0.86
CA LEU A 167 -9.80 3.79 -0.32
C LEU A 167 -11.18 4.10 0.28
N ASN A 168 -12.20 3.45 -0.27
CA ASN A 168 -13.57 3.59 0.21
C ASN A 168 -13.82 2.70 1.42
N VAL A 169 -14.35 3.30 2.48
CA VAL A 169 -14.82 2.60 3.68
C VAL A 169 -16.34 2.58 3.66
N ARG A 170 -16.92 1.43 4.00
CA ARG A 170 -18.34 1.14 3.79
C ARG A 170 -19.09 0.85 5.07
N ASP A 171 -20.40 1.05 5.10
CA ASP A 171 -21.26 0.74 6.26
C ASP A 171 -21.30 -0.77 6.57
N VAL A 172 -21.32 -1.59 5.52
CA VAL A 172 -21.22 -3.06 5.55
C VAL A 172 -20.29 -3.54 4.43
N PRO A 173 -19.81 -4.80 4.44
CA PRO A 173 -19.01 -5.33 3.34
C PRO A 173 -19.68 -5.12 1.98
N ALA A 174 -18.98 -4.43 1.07
CA ALA A 174 -19.50 -4.05 -0.25
C ALA A 174 -20.79 -3.19 -0.25
N GLY A 175 -21.14 -2.55 0.88
CA GLY A 175 -22.31 -1.68 1.05
C GLY A 175 -22.13 -0.24 0.55
N GLU A 176 -22.79 0.71 1.18
CA GLU A 176 -22.68 2.15 0.88
C GLU A 176 -21.37 2.72 1.42
N ILE A 177 -20.81 3.74 0.75
CA ILE A 177 -19.57 4.40 1.21
C ILE A 177 -19.93 5.36 2.34
N VAL A 178 -19.25 5.24 3.48
CA VAL A 178 -19.42 6.11 4.65
C VAL A 178 -18.24 7.04 4.89
N ALA A 179 -17.06 6.67 4.39
CA ALA A 179 -15.86 7.50 4.45
C ALA A 179 -14.90 7.18 3.31
N ARG A 180 -13.98 8.10 3.04
CA ARG A 180 -12.87 7.97 2.09
C ARG A 180 -11.55 8.15 2.81
N LEU A 181 -10.58 7.31 2.48
CA LEU A 181 -9.21 7.38 2.97
C LEU A 181 -8.29 7.80 1.83
N ASP A 182 -7.70 8.99 1.96
CA ASP A 182 -6.81 9.58 0.97
C ASP A 182 -5.38 9.60 1.51
N ASN A 183 -4.43 9.03 0.76
CA ASN A 183 -3.02 9.11 1.12
C ASN A 183 -2.47 10.50 0.73
N VAL A 184 -2.14 11.34 1.71
CA VAL A 184 -1.64 12.69 1.46
C VAL A 184 -0.25 12.87 2.04
N MET A 185 0.69 13.26 1.16
CA MET A 185 2.00 13.73 1.58
C MET A 185 1.98 15.25 1.61
N ASN A 186 2.12 15.83 2.80
CA ASN A 186 2.35 17.26 2.93
C ASN A 186 3.85 17.53 2.97
N VAL A 187 4.32 18.47 2.15
CA VAL A 187 5.72 18.88 2.11
C VAL A 187 6.16 19.33 3.51
N GLY A 188 7.15 18.63 4.07
CA GLY A 188 7.71 18.95 5.39
C GLY A 188 6.90 18.44 6.59
N SER A 189 5.90 17.57 6.38
CA SER A 189 5.20 16.84 7.45
C SER A 189 5.34 15.34 7.25
N GLU A 190 5.14 14.59 8.33
CA GLU A 190 5.07 13.13 8.26
C GLU A 190 3.94 12.69 7.29
N PRO A 191 4.12 11.56 6.60
CA PRO A 191 3.10 11.00 5.73
C PRO A 191 1.79 10.72 6.50
N VAL A 192 0.65 11.16 5.97
CA VAL A 192 -0.65 10.99 6.64
C VAL A 192 -1.73 10.44 5.72
N VAL A 193 -2.73 9.79 6.32
CA VAL A 193 -3.98 9.41 5.66
C VAL A 193 -5.08 10.33 6.14
N TYR A 194 -5.75 11.02 5.21
CA TYR A 194 -6.94 11.81 5.53
C TYR A 194 -8.18 10.95 5.49
N VAL A 195 -8.97 11.02 6.56
CA VAL A 195 -10.31 10.45 6.64
C VAL A 195 -11.28 11.54 6.26
N ARG A 196 -12.03 11.36 5.18
CA ARG A 196 -13.05 12.29 4.71
C ARG A 196 -14.43 11.68 4.71
N GLU A 197 -15.43 12.54 4.74
CA GLU A 197 -16.82 12.14 4.50
C GLU A 197 -16.98 11.53 3.09
N ALA A 198 -17.97 10.66 2.92
CA ALA A 198 -18.23 9.97 1.66
C ALA A 198 -18.50 10.92 0.49
N ASP A 199 -19.37 11.92 0.71
CA ASP A 199 -19.89 12.80 -0.34
C ASP A 199 -19.36 14.24 -0.25
N SER A 200 -18.35 14.49 0.59
CA SER A 200 -17.78 15.82 0.80
C SER A 200 -16.28 15.74 1.04
N ASP A 201 -15.56 16.83 0.78
CA ASP A 201 -14.13 16.92 1.10
C ASP A 201 -13.89 17.34 2.55
N ALA A 202 -14.91 17.32 3.41
CA ALA A 202 -14.76 17.59 4.83
C ALA A 202 -13.83 16.56 5.47
N LEU A 203 -12.79 17.06 6.13
CA LEU A 203 -11.84 16.25 6.87
C LEU A 203 -12.45 15.86 8.22
N ILE A 204 -12.57 14.56 8.46
CA ILE A 204 -13.00 13.97 9.73
C ILE A 204 -11.79 13.82 10.65
N ALA A 205 -10.72 13.21 10.14
CA ALA A 205 -9.52 12.90 10.91
C ALA A 205 -8.27 12.80 10.04
N THR A 206 -7.12 12.86 10.69
CA THR A 206 -5.81 12.60 10.10
C THR A 206 -5.20 11.41 10.83
N LEU A 207 -4.76 10.41 10.08
CA LEU A 207 -4.12 9.21 10.58
C LEU A 207 -2.65 9.20 10.14
N ASP A 208 -1.80 8.58 10.95
CA ASP A 208 -0.42 8.29 10.59
C ASP A 208 -0.38 7.22 9.48
N LEU A 209 0.43 7.40 8.42
CA LEU A 209 0.46 6.46 7.30
C LEU A 209 0.96 5.05 7.67
N ASN A 210 1.80 4.95 8.70
CA ASN A 210 2.40 3.69 9.13
C ASN A 210 1.51 2.92 10.12
N ARG A 211 0.65 3.62 10.87
CA ARG A 211 -0.33 3.01 11.76
C ARG A 211 -1.71 2.83 11.13
N GLY A 212 -2.11 3.76 10.27
CA GLY A 212 -3.39 3.78 9.57
C GLY A 212 -4.59 3.67 10.51
N VAL A 213 -5.39 2.63 10.32
CA VAL A 213 -6.69 2.39 10.97
C VAL A 213 -6.58 1.29 12.02
N ILE A 214 -7.56 1.19 12.92
CA ILE A 214 -7.57 0.16 13.97
C ILE A 214 -8.58 -0.94 13.61
N ALA A 215 -8.15 -2.18 13.55
CA ALA A 215 -9.05 -3.33 13.39
C ALA A 215 -9.95 -3.50 14.63
N THR A 216 -11.19 -3.90 14.41
CA THR A 216 -12.15 -4.23 15.48
C THR A 216 -12.19 -5.72 15.83
N GLY A 217 -11.42 -6.55 15.13
CA GLY A 217 -11.48 -8.01 15.19
C GLY A 217 -12.57 -8.63 14.29
N ASN A 218 -13.53 -7.86 13.80
CA ASN A 218 -14.58 -8.37 12.92
C ASN A 218 -14.09 -8.48 11.47
N THR A 219 -14.17 -9.69 10.92
CA THR A 219 -13.82 -9.96 9.52
C THR A 219 -14.93 -10.74 8.82
N ARG A 220 -15.20 -10.38 7.56
CA ARG A 220 -16.21 -11.01 6.71
C ARG A 220 -15.59 -11.50 5.41
N LYS A 221 -15.88 -12.74 5.06
CA LYS A 221 -15.49 -13.33 3.78
C LYS A 221 -16.68 -13.34 2.83
N LEU A 222 -16.51 -12.65 1.70
CA LEU A 222 -17.38 -12.72 0.54
C LEU A 222 -16.78 -13.73 -0.46
N PRO A 223 -17.51 -14.14 -1.51
CA PRO A 223 -17.03 -15.15 -2.45
C PRO A 223 -15.65 -14.87 -3.07
N THR A 224 -15.28 -13.59 -3.23
CA THR A 224 -14.03 -13.17 -3.89
C THR A 224 -13.19 -12.18 -3.09
N THR A 225 -13.67 -11.72 -1.92
CA THR A 225 -13.00 -10.65 -1.16
C THR A 225 -13.14 -10.90 0.33
N ILE A 226 -12.16 -10.41 1.10
CA ILE A 226 -12.20 -10.38 2.56
C ILE A 226 -12.29 -8.91 2.98
N TRP A 227 -13.10 -8.64 3.98
CA TRP A 227 -13.35 -7.30 4.50
C TRP A 227 -13.09 -7.27 6.00
N HIS A 228 -12.37 -6.25 6.44
CA HIS A 228 -12.14 -5.97 7.86
C HIS A 228 -12.98 -4.77 8.28
N GLU A 229 -13.63 -4.90 9.44
CA GLU A 229 -14.22 -3.76 10.10
C GLU A 229 -13.13 -2.99 10.85
N ILE A 230 -13.06 -1.70 10.58
CA ILE A 230 -12.01 -0.79 11.02
C ILE A 230 -12.63 0.40 11.74
N ARG A 231 -11.89 0.95 12.69
CA ARG A 231 -12.17 2.19 13.41
C ARG A 231 -11.21 3.27 12.93
N MET A 232 -11.77 4.44 12.64
CA MET A 232 -11.07 5.62 12.15
C MET A 232 -11.55 6.82 12.98
N ALA A 233 -10.75 7.23 13.97
CA ALA A 233 -11.20 8.20 14.97
C ALA A 233 -12.53 7.78 15.64
N ASP A 234 -13.60 8.53 15.43
CA ASP A 234 -14.96 8.29 15.94
C ASP A 234 -15.87 7.54 14.95
N ALA A 235 -15.39 7.20 13.76
CA ALA A 235 -16.11 6.43 12.75
C ALA A 235 -15.73 4.94 12.75
N VAL A 236 -16.68 4.09 12.37
CA VAL A 236 -16.48 2.64 12.14
C VAL A 236 -17.03 2.29 10.76
N GLY A 237 -16.34 1.41 10.04
CA GLY A 237 -16.82 0.89 8.77
C GLY A 237 -15.96 -0.26 8.25
N TRP A 238 -16.22 -0.70 7.03
CA TRP A 238 -15.65 -1.88 6.42
C TRP A 238 -14.78 -1.51 5.22
N ALA A 239 -13.57 -2.05 5.17
CA ALA A 239 -12.66 -1.89 4.04
C ALA A 239 -12.10 -3.25 3.60
N SER A 240 -11.74 -3.33 2.33
CA SER A 240 -11.18 -4.55 1.74
C SER A 240 -9.80 -4.84 2.34
N SER A 241 -9.57 -6.10 2.75
CA SER A 241 -8.24 -6.55 3.22
C SER A 241 -7.16 -6.40 2.16
N ALA A 242 -7.56 -6.31 0.88
CA ALA A 242 -6.63 -6.06 -0.22
C ALA A 242 -5.90 -4.71 -0.12
N PHE A 243 -6.32 -3.79 0.76
CA PHE A 243 -5.67 -2.49 0.94
C PHE A 243 -5.28 -2.20 2.38
N LEU A 244 -5.35 -3.20 3.26
CA LEU A 244 -5.02 -3.08 4.67
C LEU A 244 -3.99 -4.14 5.05
N SER A 245 -2.95 -3.72 5.75
CA SER A 245 -1.93 -4.64 6.29
C SER A 245 -1.30 -4.05 7.54
N PRO A 246 -0.97 -4.87 8.54
CA PRO A 246 -0.05 -4.43 9.57
C PRO A 246 1.36 -4.30 8.98
N LEU A 247 2.12 -3.33 9.47
CA LEU A 247 3.50 -3.12 9.08
C LEU A 247 4.43 -3.78 10.09
N GLY A 248 5.45 -4.47 9.58
CA GLY A 248 6.53 -5.04 10.37
C GLY A 248 7.65 -4.05 10.63
N SER A 249 8.85 -4.57 10.85
CA SER A 249 10.06 -3.78 11.08
C SER A 249 10.50 -3.02 9.83
N THR A 250 11.13 -1.87 10.06
CA THR A 250 11.81 -1.06 9.05
C THR A 250 13.31 -1.31 9.12
N SER A 251 13.95 -1.45 7.96
CA SER A 251 15.39 -1.64 7.82
C SER A 251 15.98 -0.81 6.69
N ASP A 252 17.27 -0.51 6.75
CA ASP A 252 17.99 0.13 5.64
C ASP A 252 18.28 -0.91 4.54
N ALA A 253 17.70 -0.70 3.36
CA ALA A 253 17.85 -1.59 2.20
C ALA A 253 18.81 -1.02 1.13
N THR A 254 19.45 0.12 1.40
CA THR A 254 20.24 0.87 0.41
C THR A 254 21.34 0.02 -0.22
N ALA A 255 22.16 -0.63 0.62
CA ALA A 255 23.30 -1.41 0.14
C ALA A 255 22.86 -2.65 -0.66
N GLN A 256 21.76 -3.29 -0.25
CA GLN A 256 21.20 -4.44 -0.97
C GLN A 256 20.72 -4.02 -2.37
N ILE A 257 20.00 -2.90 -2.46
CA ILE A 257 19.45 -2.39 -3.73
C ILE A 257 20.58 -1.98 -4.69
N VAL A 258 21.59 -1.27 -4.20
CA VAL A 258 22.77 -0.89 -5.01
C VAL A 258 23.52 -2.14 -5.48
N ALA A 259 23.64 -3.17 -4.64
CA ALA A 259 24.29 -4.42 -5.03
C ALA A 259 23.53 -5.16 -6.15
N VAL A 260 22.19 -5.17 -6.12
CA VAL A 260 21.36 -5.76 -7.18
C VAL A 260 21.46 -4.98 -8.48
N LEU A 261 21.46 -3.65 -8.42
CA LEU A 261 21.50 -2.78 -9.61
C LEU A 261 22.90 -2.60 -10.19
N GLY A 262 23.94 -2.92 -9.43
CA GLY A 262 25.35 -2.82 -9.83
C GLY A 262 25.98 -1.44 -9.64
N ASP A 263 25.18 -0.38 -9.57
CA ASP A 263 25.60 1.00 -9.35
C ASP A 263 24.52 1.78 -8.55
N THR A 264 24.86 2.99 -8.09
CA THR A 264 23.87 3.88 -7.48
C THR A 264 22.89 4.39 -8.55
N PRO A 265 21.59 4.07 -8.48
CA PRO A 265 20.65 4.46 -9.52
C PRO A 265 20.41 5.97 -9.52
N ALA A 266 20.20 6.49 -10.72
CA ALA A 266 19.75 7.85 -10.96
C ALA A 266 18.66 7.87 -12.02
N ALA A 267 17.71 8.81 -11.92
CA ALA A 267 16.64 8.96 -12.91
C ALA A 267 16.22 10.44 -13.10
N PRO A 268 15.65 10.81 -14.26
CA PRO A 268 15.17 12.18 -14.50
C PRO A 268 14.11 12.66 -13.51
N THR A 269 13.27 11.75 -13.00
CA THR A 269 12.23 12.07 -12.01
C THR A 269 12.28 11.17 -10.79
N LEU A 270 11.81 11.67 -9.65
CA LEU A 270 11.76 10.89 -8.41
C LEU A 270 10.85 9.65 -8.54
N ALA A 271 9.75 9.75 -9.29
CA ALA A 271 8.86 8.62 -9.56
C ALA A 271 9.52 7.54 -10.43
N GLU A 272 10.35 7.91 -11.41
CA GLU A 272 11.15 6.94 -12.18
C GLU A 272 12.22 6.29 -11.31
N LEU A 273 12.91 7.07 -10.47
CA LEU A 273 13.88 6.53 -9.52
C LEU A 273 13.23 5.51 -8.58
N ALA A 274 12.07 5.83 -8.01
CA ALA A 274 11.31 4.92 -7.15
C ALA A 274 10.92 3.63 -7.85
N ARG A 275 10.56 3.68 -9.14
CA ARG A 275 10.25 2.47 -9.92
C ARG A 275 11.49 1.61 -10.17
N VAL A 276 12.65 2.22 -10.44
CA VAL A 276 13.92 1.49 -10.56
C VAL A 276 14.27 0.80 -9.25
N VAL A 277 14.16 1.52 -8.13
CA VAL A 277 14.41 1.00 -6.78
C VAL A 277 13.43 -0.13 -6.43
N ALA A 278 12.13 0.08 -6.66
CA ALA A 278 11.10 -0.93 -6.43
C ALA A 278 11.30 -2.19 -7.29
N GLY A 279 11.76 -2.03 -8.54
CA GLY A 279 12.08 -3.14 -9.42
C GLY A 279 13.21 -4.04 -8.88
N ALA A 280 14.11 -3.52 -8.07
CA ALA A 280 15.20 -4.30 -7.46
C ALA A 280 14.72 -5.25 -6.33
N VAL A 281 13.52 -5.04 -5.79
CA VAL A 281 12.93 -5.87 -4.73
C VAL A 281 11.63 -6.57 -5.15
N ALA A 282 11.15 -6.30 -6.37
CA ALA A 282 9.96 -6.91 -6.93
C ALA A 282 10.20 -8.39 -7.25
N SER A 283 9.17 -9.22 -7.07
CA SER A 283 9.15 -10.59 -7.56
C SER A 283 8.58 -10.64 -8.98
N ASP A 284 9.13 -11.52 -9.81
CA ASP A 284 8.58 -11.86 -11.12
C ASP A 284 7.51 -12.98 -11.02
N ASP A 285 7.57 -13.81 -9.97
CA ASP A 285 6.66 -14.93 -9.74
C ASP A 285 6.29 -15.08 -8.25
N PRO A 286 5.05 -14.73 -7.84
CA PRO A 286 4.07 -13.99 -8.64
C PRO A 286 4.56 -12.58 -8.97
N PRO A 287 4.08 -11.96 -10.07
CA PRO A 287 4.50 -10.62 -10.46
C PRO A 287 4.06 -9.60 -9.41
N SER A 288 5.02 -8.87 -8.85
CA SER A 288 4.73 -7.83 -7.87
C SER A 288 4.03 -6.63 -8.50
N ARG A 289 3.07 -6.06 -7.76
CA ARG A 289 2.39 -4.81 -8.07
C ARG A 289 3.12 -3.66 -7.37
N ILE A 290 3.68 -2.74 -8.16
CA ILE A 290 4.36 -1.53 -7.67
C ILE A 290 3.39 -0.35 -7.69
N VAL A 291 3.18 0.29 -6.54
CA VAL A 291 2.24 1.40 -6.37
C VAL A 291 2.92 2.58 -5.68
N VAL A 292 2.88 3.76 -6.29
CA VAL A 292 3.37 4.99 -5.64
C VAL A 292 2.32 5.47 -4.63
N SER A 293 2.53 5.10 -3.36
CA SER A 293 1.59 5.30 -2.26
C SER A 293 1.69 6.70 -1.63
N GLY A 294 2.85 7.37 -1.76
CA GLY A 294 3.06 8.74 -1.31
C GLY A 294 3.40 9.69 -2.47
N ALA A 295 2.85 10.90 -2.46
CA ALA A 295 3.23 11.93 -3.43
C ALA A 295 4.71 12.34 -3.24
N PRO A 296 5.45 12.62 -4.33
CA PRO A 296 6.83 13.11 -4.25
C PRO A 296 6.94 14.40 -3.42
N VAL A 297 7.87 14.42 -2.47
CA VAL A 297 8.23 15.62 -1.71
C VAL A 297 9.61 16.08 -2.17
N ILE A 298 9.71 17.32 -2.68
CA ILE A 298 10.98 17.89 -3.14
C ILE A 298 11.49 18.89 -2.10
N GLY A 299 12.66 18.61 -1.54
CA GLY A 299 13.41 19.47 -0.62
C GLY A 299 14.91 19.26 -0.80
N ASP A 300 15.71 19.58 0.22
CA ASP A 300 17.16 19.29 0.21
C ASP A 300 17.46 17.80 0.02
N LEU A 301 16.57 16.96 0.57
CA LEU A 301 16.46 15.53 0.32
C LEU A 301 15.05 15.26 -0.17
N ALA A 302 14.93 14.80 -1.41
CA ALA A 302 13.65 14.44 -2.01
C ALA A 302 13.20 13.06 -1.52
N GLU A 303 11.90 12.89 -1.32
CA GLU A 303 11.32 11.68 -0.73
C GLU A 303 10.12 11.18 -1.52
N ILE A 304 9.97 9.87 -1.63
CA ILE A 304 8.78 9.22 -2.20
C ILE A 304 8.54 7.86 -1.55
N THR A 305 7.27 7.52 -1.33
CA THR A 305 6.86 6.22 -0.80
C THR A 305 6.28 5.35 -1.91
N VAL A 306 6.74 4.10 -2.00
CA VAL A 306 6.26 3.10 -2.95
C VAL A 306 6.00 1.77 -2.26
N ASP A 307 4.84 1.17 -2.54
CA ASP A 307 4.48 -0.15 -2.05
C ASP A 307 4.76 -1.17 -3.17
N VAL A 308 5.49 -2.24 -2.83
CA VAL A 308 5.79 -3.39 -3.69
C VAL A 308 5.05 -4.59 -3.09
N LEU A 309 3.96 -5.02 -3.73
CA LEU A 309 3.05 -6.03 -3.20
C LEU A 309 3.03 -7.29 -4.06
N GLY A 310 2.81 -8.46 -3.46
CA GLY A 310 2.75 -9.72 -4.19
C GLY A 310 4.10 -10.42 -4.22
N LEU A 311 4.65 -10.66 -3.04
CA LEU A 311 5.80 -11.55 -2.85
C LEU A 311 5.30 -13.01 -2.70
N PRO A 312 6.17 -14.00 -2.95
CA PRO A 312 5.80 -15.42 -2.86
C PRO A 312 5.64 -15.94 -1.42
N ASP A 313 6.04 -15.16 -0.42
CA ASP A 313 5.98 -15.51 1.00
C ASP A 313 4.55 -15.27 1.54
N ASP A 314 3.99 -16.25 2.26
CA ASP A 314 2.63 -16.21 2.78
C ASP A 314 2.46 -15.45 4.10
N ALA A 315 3.57 -15.08 4.73
CA ALA A 315 3.64 -14.15 5.86
C ALA A 315 3.95 -12.72 5.39
N VAL A 316 4.83 -12.58 4.41
CA VAL A 316 5.24 -11.28 3.86
C VAL A 316 4.50 -10.96 2.57
N ARG A 317 3.54 -10.05 2.68
CA ARG A 317 2.75 -9.58 1.54
C ARG A 317 3.56 -8.69 0.57
N GLY A 318 4.54 -7.96 1.08
CA GLY A 318 5.28 -6.98 0.29
C GLY A 318 6.24 -6.12 1.11
N PHE A 319 6.70 -5.04 0.50
CA PHE A 319 7.52 -4.00 1.13
C PHE A 319 6.94 -2.61 0.84
N ARG A 320 7.02 -1.73 1.84
CA ARG A 320 6.88 -0.28 1.65
C ARG A 320 8.27 0.31 1.66
N LEU A 321 8.65 0.94 0.55
CA LEU A 321 9.93 1.60 0.41
C LEU A 321 9.75 3.11 0.56
N GLN A 322 10.51 3.72 1.47
CA GLN A 322 10.69 5.15 1.55
C GLN A 322 12.03 5.49 0.89
N VAL A 323 11.96 6.10 -0.28
CA VAL A 323 13.12 6.36 -1.14
C VAL A 323 13.55 7.81 -0.96
N PHE A 324 14.80 8.00 -0.55
CA PHE A 324 15.41 9.30 -0.39
C PHE A 324 16.43 9.56 -1.48
N ALA A 325 16.34 10.72 -2.12
CA ALA A 325 17.19 11.08 -3.25
C ALA A 325 17.63 12.54 -3.19
N GLN A 326 18.76 12.84 -3.82
CA GLN A 326 19.21 14.21 -4.01
C GLN A 326 19.16 14.55 -5.49
N GLN A 327 18.67 15.74 -5.81
CA GLN A 327 18.78 16.25 -7.17
C GLN A 327 20.22 16.68 -7.45
N ASP A 328 20.80 16.12 -8.49
CA ASP A 328 22.11 16.49 -8.99
C ASP A 328 22.01 17.84 -9.73
N SER A 329 22.85 18.80 -9.34
CA SER A 329 22.77 20.18 -9.84
C SER A 329 23.13 20.31 -11.32
N ASP A 330 23.95 19.41 -11.83
CA ASP A 330 24.51 19.52 -13.18
C ASP A 330 23.59 18.84 -14.22
N SER A 331 23.05 17.68 -13.88
CA SER A 331 22.16 16.89 -14.75
C SER A 331 20.67 17.15 -14.50
N GLY A 332 20.31 17.68 -13.32
CA GLY A 332 18.92 17.79 -12.87
C GLY A 332 18.27 16.46 -12.50
N SER A 333 19.00 15.34 -12.60
CA SER A 333 18.51 13.99 -12.25
C SER A 333 18.48 13.76 -10.74
N PHE A 334 17.64 12.85 -10.28
CA PHE A 334 17.60 12.40 -8.90
C PHE A 334 18.52 11.20 -8.72
N VAL A 335 19.48 11.30 -7.79
CA VAL A 335 20.42 10.24 -7.43
C VAL A 335 20.02 9.66 -6.08
N LEU A 336 19.93 8.34 -5.99
CA LEU A 336 19.57 7.65 -4.74
C LEU A 336 20.57 7.99 -3.61
N LYS A 337 20.03 8.23 -2.40
CA LYS A 337 20.82 8.41 -1.17
C LYS A 337 20.61 7.29 -0.17
N SER A 338 19.35 6.97 0.12
CA SER A 338 18.99 5.87 1.00
C SER A 338 17.63 5.31 0.65
N VAL A 339 17.39 4.06 1.08
CA VAL A 339 16.10 3.40 1.00
C VAL A 339 15.82 2.77 2.36
N GLU A 340 14.71 3.16 2.97
CA GLU A 340 14.14 2.44 4.11
C GLU A 340 13.08 1.48 3.59
N SER A 341 13.16 0.21 4.00
CA SER A 341 12.21 -0.84 3.64
C SER A 341 11.46 -1.29 4.88
N THR A 342 10.16 -1.06 4.90
CA THR A 342 9.23 -1.56 5.91
C THR A 342 8.52 -2.79 5.37
N THR A 343 8.54 -3.88 6.13
CA THR A 343 7.87 -5.11 5.73
C THR A 343 6.35 -4.95 5.81
N ILE A 344 5.63 -5.35 4.77
CA ILE A 344 4.16 -5.39 4.75
C ILE A 344 3.75 -6.82 5.02
N CYS A 345 3.19 -7.08 6.20
CA CYS A 345 2.78 -8.43 6.59
C CYS A 345 1.37 -8.75 6.09
N ASP A 346 1.04 -10.02 5.93
CA ASP A 346 -0.34 -10.39 5.63
C ASP A 346 -1.27 -10.05 6.80
N SER A 347 -2.38 -9.38 6.48
CA SER A 347 -3.43 -8.97 7.40
C SER A 347 -3.95 -10.08 8.33
N HIS A 348 -3.94 -11.34 7.90
CA HIS A 348 -4.49 -12.44 8.69
C HIS A 348 -3.51 -13.11 9.65
N ARG A 349 -2.20 -12.86 9.51
CA ARG A 349 -1.18 -13.46 10.38
C ARG A 349 -0.68 -12.51 11.47
N GLY A 350 -0.77 -11.21 11.21
CA GLY A 350 -0.37 -10.18 12.16
C GLY A 350 1.15 -10.01 12.23
N VAL A 351 1.59 -9.36 13.29
CA VAL A 351 2.98 -8.95 13.50
C VAL A 351 3.38 -9.29 14.93
N SER A 352 4.57 -9.86 15.12
CA SER A 352 5.13 -10.13 16.45
C SER A 352 5.52 -8.84 17.18
N GLU A 353 5.84 -8.92 18.46
CA GLU A 353 6.30 -7.75 19.23
C GLU A 353 7.61 -7.18 18.68
N GLU A 354 8.44 -8.01 18.06
CA GLU A 354 9.69 -7.63 17.40
C GLU A 354 9.50 -7.07 15.97
N GLY A 355 8.25 -6.99 15.48
CA GLY A 355 7.97 -6.49 14.14
C GLY A 355 8.17 -7.53 13.03
N LEU A 356 8.14 -8.82 13.33
CA LEU A 356 8.20 -9.90 12.34
C LEU A 356 6.81 -10.28 11.86
N CYS A 357 6.65 -10.61 10.58
CA CYS A 357 5.41 -11.20 10.09
C CYS A 357 5.30 -12.65 10.58
N ASN A 358 4.16 -13.01 11.14
CA ASN A 358 3.86 -14.40 11.56
C ASN A 358 3.25 -15.20 10.42
#